data_AF-A0AAV7XRF3-F1
#
_entry.id   AF-A0AAV7XRF3-F1
#
_cell.length_a   1.000
_cell.length_b   1.000
_cell.length_c   1.000
_cell.angle_alpha   90.00
_cell.angle_beta   90.00
_cell.angle_gamma   90.00
#
_symmetry.space_group_name_H-M   'P 1'
#
loop_
_entity.id
_entity.type
_entity.pdbx_description
1 polymer ?
#
loop_
_entity_poly.entity_id
_entity_poly.type
_entity_poly.pdbx_seq_one_letter_code
_entity_poly.pdbx_strand_id
1 'polypeptide(L)'
;MGKKGKAGKGKKGKKGKKTEEEDKNLLTEVDKEFYELQITDLNRKLARLRSRCNELELSNEDIASQRNKLEEDRADVISYLNRTLSEKVDEILELKERLEGLQQTRDMETKAFREKVEQMEQEFKAMQLQLTSEVKLLAGKLNALDEFRVQRDDLMAKFVTQEQQMEEQRQNHARELYEVERKFIVGKDSLKKEMEVRLLQLSTEFQEATESRIASTTHRVIRENIAINNELDLMLASTKELTEENDKMRERDKELRLNAELHEKEKKMALNRSEMQSKLIDRLSMEHAKLTARVKELTHYQTLADQYKNQLSEAEERHNNMCNEMRKLRSQLAASANERERMLLKVANMHQYAARVSDTMLTAISAIKNALEIQDKPSGDEALDLAVRDNVLATLLELLTKYDVCNLQPKPKDTGSLSTIQLSLPIASGSAYRSGDLGLVPRKDETPPPCSDNDIKPVD
;
A
#
# COMPACT_ATOMS: atom_id res chain seq x y z
N MET A 1 54.32 -24.62 52.81
CA MET A 1 54.89 -23.69 53.82
C MET A 1 54.18 -24.03 55.14
N GLY A 2 54.82 -24.54 56.20
CA GLY A 2 55.81 -23.86 57.08
C GLY A 2 55.08 -23.49 58.39
N LYS A 3 54.93 -24.32 59.46
CA LYS A 3 55.75 -25.31 60.19
C LYS A 3 56.43 -24.71 61.45
N LYS A 4 56.21 -25.37 62.62
CA LYS A 4 56.78 -25.14 63.99
C LYS A 4 56.15 -23.98 64.79
N GLY A 5 56.04 -24.06 66.12
CA GLY A 5 56.35 -25.12 67.11
C GLY A 5 56.12 -24.59 68.54
N LYS A 6 56.52 -25.19 69.67
CA LYS A 6 56.64 -26.58 70.16
C LYS A 6 57.26 -26.48 71.58
N ALA A 7 56.57 -27.01 72.60
CA ALA A 7 57.07 -27.53 73.89
C ALA A 7 57.54 -26.60 75.05
N GLY A 8 57.02 -26.90 76.25
CA GLY A 8 57.55 -26.64 77.59
C GLY A 8 57.24 -27.87 78.49
N LYS A 9 58.01 -28.15 79.58
CA LYS A 9 58.03 -29.51 80.16
C LYS A 9 58.53 -29.68 81.62
N GLY A 10 57.65 -30.15 82.51
CA GLY A 10 58.00 -30.77 83.82
C GLY A 10 57.76 -29.88 85.06
N LYS A 11 57.81 -30.39 86.32
CA LYS A 11 58.34 -31.70 86.81
C LYS A 11 57.86 -32.00 88.25
N LYS A 12 57.64 -33.30 88.60
CA LYS A 12 57.62 -34.03 89.92
C LYS A 12 57.55 -33.23 91.26
N GLY A 13 56.85 -33.63 92.34
CA GLY A 13 56.04 -34.83 92.69
C GLY A 13 56.40 -35.46 94.06
N LYS A 14 55.61 -36.47 94.55
CA LYS A 14 55.97 -37.62 95.47
C LYS A 14 55.49 -37.66 96.95
N LYS A 15 54.71 -38.73 97.30
CA LYS A 15 54.42 -39.39 98.63
C LYS A 15 53.81 -38.53 99.77
N GLY A 16 52.88 -38.98 100.62
CA GLY A 16 52.07 -40.22 100.72
C GLY A 16 52.25 -41.02 102.03
N LYS A 17 51.15 -41.46 102.69
CA LYS A 17 50.96 -42.64 103.63
C LYS A 17 50.03 -42.35 104.84
N LYS A 18 48.91 -43.13 104.97
CA LYS A 18 48.15 -43.64 106.18
C LYS A 18 47.83 -42.70 107.38
N THR A 19 46.81 -42.90 108.24
CA THR A 19 45.75 -43.94 108.42
C THR A 19 44.56 -43.35 109.22
N GLU A 20 43.47 -44.13 109.27
CA GLU A 20 42.48 -44.19 110.37
C GLU A 20 41.42 -43.09 110.54
N GLU A 21 40.26 -43.56 111.03
CA GLU A 21 38.99 -42.86 111.19
C GLU A 21 38.91 -42.29 112.61
N GLU A 22 38.51 -41.04 112.77
CA GLU A 22 37.78 -40.60 113.96
C GLU A 22 36.64 -39.63 113.58
N ASP A 23 35.66 -39.59 114.46
CA ASP A 23 34.26 -39.28 114.24
C ASP A 23 33.86 -37.89 113.70
N LYS A 24 32.81 -37.94 112.87
CA LYS A 24 31.57 -37.13 112.93
C LYS A 24 31.63 -35.72 113.56
N ASN A 25 31.14 -34.76 112.78
CA ASN A 25 30.36 -33.61 113.27
C ASN A 25 31.05 -32.66 114.27
N LEU A 26 32.33 -32.38 114.08
CA LEU A 26 32.94 -31.14 114.58
C LEU A 26 33.71 -30.44 113.44
N LEU A 27 32.97 -29.90 112.46
CA LEU A 27 33.38 -28.57 112.00
C LEU A 27 33.29 -27.69 113.25
N THR A 28 34.41 -27.10 113.66
CA THR A 28 34.39 -26.03 114.66
C THR A 28 33.36 -24.98 114.19
N GLU A 29 32.64 -24.31 115.10
CA GLU A 29 31.68 -23.27 114.69
C GLU A 29 32.34 -22.26 113.73
N VAL A 30 33.61 -21.93 114.00
CA VAL A 30 34.53 -21.15 113.16
C VAL A 30 34.71 -21.70 111.73
N ASP A 31 34.87 -23.02 111.54
CA ASP A 31 35.04 -23.62 110.20
C ASP A 31 33.72 -23.63 109.43
N LYS A 32 32.61 -23.88 110.13
CA LYS A 32 31.27 -23.82 109.55
C LYS A 32 30.93 -22.39 109.14
N GLU A 33 31.19 -21.41 110.00
CA GLU A 33 31.09 -19.98 109.71
C GLU A 33 32.01 -19.57 108.55
N PHE A 34 33.23 -20.11 108.47
CA PHE A 34 34.15 -19.84 107.35
C PHE A 34 33.59 -20.35 106.01
N TYR A 35 33.06 -21.57 105.96
CA TYR A 35 32.41 -22.08 104.75
C TYR A 35 31.09 -21.35 104.45
N GLU A 36 30.30 -20.95 105.45
CA GLU A 36 29.12 -20.11 105.25
C GLU A 36 29.50 -18.70 104.72
N LEU A 37 30.59 -18.11 105.20
CA LEU A 37 31.14 -16.87 104.68
C LEU A 37 31.64 -17.03 103.24
N GLN A 38 32.29 -18.16 102.93
CA GLN A 38 32.73 -18.49 101.57
C GLN A 38 31.53 -18.72 100.63
N ILE A 39 30.49 -19.43 101.07
CA ILE A 39 29.26 -19.65 100.32
C ILE A 39 28.52 -18.33 100.09
N THR A 40 28.45 -17.43 101.09
CA THR A 40 27.81 -16.12 100.92
C THR A 40 28.60 -15.20 99.99
N ASP A 41 29.94 -15.18 100.02
CA ASP A 41 30.74 -14.44 99.04
C ASP A 41 30.67 -15.06 97.63
N LEU A 42 30.69 -16.38 97.49
CA LEU A 42 30.47 -17.05 96.21
C LEU A 42 29.07 -16.77 95.66
N ASN A 43 28.03 -16.80 96.49
CA ASN A 43 26.67 -16.43 96.10
C ASN A 43 26.57 -14.94 95.72
N ARG A 44 27.27 -14.04 96.41
CA ARG A 44 27.39 -12.62 96.01
C ARG A 44 28.12 -12.45 94.67
N LYS A 45 29.20 -13.20 94.43
CA LYS A 45 29.91 -13.24 93.13
C LYS A 45 29.00 -13.78 92.01
N LEU A 46 28.27 -14.86 92.28
CA LEU A 46 27.35 -15.49 91.35
C LEU A 46 26.14 -14.59 91.05
N ALA A 47 25.59 -13.89 92.05
CA ALA A 47 24.55 -12.87 91.86
C ALA A 47 25.05 -11.67 91.03
N ARG A 48 26.27 -11.17 91.27
CA ARG A 48 26.90 -10.13 90.45
C ARG A 48 27.12 -10.59 89.00
N LEU A 49 27.59 -11.82 88.79
CA LEU A 49 27.76 -12.40 87.45
C LEU A 49 26.42 -12.61 86.74
N ARG A 50 25.38 -13.07 87.44
CA ARG A 50 24.01 -13.15 86.89
C ARG A 50 23.46 -11.77 86.52
N SER A 51 23.56 -10.77 87.40
CA SER A 51 23.19 -9.38 87.06
C SER A 51 23.92 -8.93 85.80
N ARG A 52 25.24 -9.19 85.72
CA ARG A 52 26.04 -8.80 84.57
C ARG A 52 25.70 -9.56 83.28
N CYS A 53 25.35 -10.85 83.37
CA CYS A 53 24.84 -11.59 82.22
C CYS A 53 23.51 -11.03 81.76
N ASN A 54 22.55 -10.80 82.66
CA ASN A 54 21.25 -10.22 82.35
C ASN A 54 21.40 -8.81 81.74
N GLU A 55 22.30 -7.96 82.26
CA GLU A 55 22.64 -6.65 81.69
C GLU A 55 23.20 -6.76 80.26
N LEU A 56 24.05 -7.76 80.00
CA LEU A 56 24.64 -7.99 78.68
C LEU A 56 23.64 -8.61 77.70
N GLU A 57 22.73 -9.47 78.18
CA GLU A 57 21.63 -10.04 77.41
C GLU A 57 20.65 -8.93 76.98
N LEU A 58 20.16 -8.13 77.92
CA LEU A 58 19.32 -6.95 77.63
C LEU A 58 20.02 -5.97 76.69
N SER A 59 21.29 -5.66 76.92
CA SER A 59 22.06 -4.79 76.01
C SER A 59 22.23 -5.38 74.61
N ASN A 60 22.28 -6.71 74.47
CA ASN A 60 22.42 -7.38 73.17
C ASN A 60 21.07 -7.46 72.46
N GLU A 61 19.97 -7.65 73.19
CA GLU A 61 18.59 -7.53 72.68
C GLU A 61 18.29 -6.10 72.21
N ASP A 62 18.69 -5.08 72.98
CA ASP A 62 18.58 -3.67 72.60
C ASP A 62 19.35 -3.39 71.30
N ILE A 63 20.63 -3.81 71.20
CA ILE A 63 21.45 -3.65 69.99
C ILE A 63 20.85 -4.40 68.80
N ALA A 64 20.33 -5.62 68.99
CA ALA A 64 19.66 -6.37 67.93
C ALA A 64 18.38 -5.65 67.45
N SER A 65 17.59 -5.09 68.37
CA SER A 65 16.40 -4.31 68.03
C SER A 65 16.74 -3.02 67.26
N GLN A 66 17.81 -2.32 67.64
CA GLN A 66 18.30 -1.13 66.94
C GLN A 66 18.83 -1.49 65.55
N ARG A 67 19.56 -2.61 65.43
CA ARG A 67 20.05 -3.08 64.13
C ARG A 67 18.91 -3.44 63.20
N ASN A 68 17.88 -4.15 63.68
CA ASN A 68 16.73 -4.51 62.85
C ASN A 68 15.95 -3.26 62.39
N LYS A 69 15.72 -2.28 63.27
CA LYS A 69 15.14 -0.97 62.88
C LYS A 69 15.97 -0.25 61.81
N LEU A 70 17.30 -0.22 61.95
CA LEU A 70 18.19 0.35 60.94
C LEU A 70 18.20 -0.44 59.62
N GLU A 71 17.97 -1.75 59.65
CA GLU A 71 17.81 -2.58 58.46
C GLU A 71 16.46 -2.32 57.76
N GLU A 72 15.37 -2.13 58.53
CA GLU A 72 14.04 -1.71 58.06
C GLU A 72 14.07 -0.29 57.47
N ASP A 73 14.53 0.71 58.22
CA ASP A 73 14.68 2.11 57.77
C ASP A 73 15.53 2.19 56.48
N ARG A 74 16.60 1.39 56.39
CA ARG A 74 17.44 1.31 55.20
C ARG A 74 16.69 0.68 54.02
N ALA A 75 15.92 -0.38 54.25
CA ALA A 75 15.12 -1.02 53.20
C ALA A 75 14.06 -0.05 52.65
N ASP A 76 13.40 0.71 53.52
CA ASP A 76 12.41 1.73 53.15
C ASP A 76 13.04 2.89 52.37
N VAL A 77 14.19 3.40 52.82
CA VAL A 77 14.95 4.43 52.07
C VAL A 77 15.39 3.92 50.70
N ILE A 78 15.86 2.67 50.60
CA ILE A 78 16.23 2.07 49.30
C ILE A 78 14.99 1.90 48.41
N SER A 79 13.87 1.45 48.97
CA SER A 79 12.59 1.29 48.24
C SER A 79 12.09 2.62 47.71
N TYR A 80 12.09 3.67 48.54
CA TYR A 80 11.72 5.03 48.15
C TYR A 80 12.64 5.58 47.06
N LEU A 81 13.96 5.50 47.24
CA LEU A 81 14.93 5.97 46.24
C LEU A 81 14.82 5.22 44.91
N ASN A 82 14.64 3.89 44.93
CA ASN A 82 14.43 3.10 43.72
C ASN A 82 13.13 3.50 43.01
N ARG A 83 12.05 3.72 43.77
CA ARG A 83 10.77 4.17 43.22
C ARG A 83 10.90 5.55 42.56
N THR A 84 11.44 6.54 43.28
CA THR A 84 11.65 7.88 42.74
C THR A 84 12.62 7.88 41.56
N LEU A 85 13.64 7.01 41.57
CA LEU A 85 14.53 6.84 40.43
C LEU A 85 13.80 6.26 39.22
N SER A 86 12.92 5.27 39.39
CA SER A 86 12.07 4.74 38.31
C SER A 86 11.16 5.83 37.76
N GLU A 87 10.39 6.51 38.63
CA GLU A 87 9.49 7.60 38.24
C GLU A 87 10.23 8.70 37.44
N LYS A 88 11.50 9.00 37.79
CA LYS A 88 12.34 9.95 37.04
C LYS A 88 12.95 9.39 35.76
N VAL A 89 13.23 8.10 35.68
CA VAL A 89 13.64 7.44 34.42
C VAL A 89 12.47 7.42 33.45
N ASP A 90 11.26 7.10 33.91
CA ASP A 90 10.03 7.07 33.12
C ASP A 90 9.68 8.48 32.60
N GLU A 91 9.73 9.51 33.46
CA GLU A 91 9.57 10.92 33.05
C GLU A 91 10.62 11.35 31.99
N ILE A 92 11.88 10.90 32.12
CA ILE A 92 12.93 11.15 31.13
C ILE A 92 12.64 10.44 29.80
N LEU A 93 12.04 9.25 29.82
CA LEU A 93 11.66 8.52 28.61
C LEU A 93 10.48 9.18 27.90
N GLU A 94 9.42 9.55 28.63
CA GLU A 94 8.27 10.30 28.09
C GLU A 94 8.71 11.65 27.47
N LEU A 95 9.59 12.39 28.15
CA LEU A 95 10.13 13.65 27.63
C LEU A 95 11.01 13.46 26.39
N LYS A 96 11.76 12.34 26.30
CA LYS A 96 12.53 11.99 25.10
C LYS A 96 11.65 11.62 23.93
N GLU A 97 10.64 10.77 24.13
CA GLU A 97 9.68 10.39 23.08
C GLU A 97 8.92 11.61 22.57
N ARG A 98 8.48 12.50 23.48
CA ARG A 98 7.84 13.77 23.12
C ARG A 98 8.78 14.70 22.35
N LEU A 99 10.06 14.79 22.73
CA LEU A 99 11.06 15.58 22.02
C LEU A 99 11.32 15.00 20.63
N GLU A 100 11.45 13.68 20.50
CA GLU A 100 11.62 13.00 19.22
C GLU A 100 10.40 13.20 18.31
N GLY A 101 9.18 13.05 18.82
CA GLY A 101 7.95 13.33 18.09
C GLY A 101 7.89 14.78 17.57
N LEU A 102 8.16 15.76 18.43
CA LEU A 102 8.27 17.17 18.02
C LEU A 102 9.39 17.40 16.98
N GLN A 103 10.53 16.72 17.13
CA GLN A 103 11.65 16.80 16.20
C GLN A 103 11.25 16.24 14.82
N GLN A 104 10.54 15.11 14.78
CA GLN A 104 10.01 14.49 13.56
C GLN A 104 8.94 15.37 12.90
N THR A 105 7.96 15.90 13.65
CA THR A 105 6.95 16.84 13.12
C THR A 105 7.61 18.06 12.49
N ARG A 106 8.57 18.69 13.19
CA ARG A 106 9.33 19.84 12.69
C ARG A 106 10.16 19.49 11.44
N ASP A 107 10.73 18.29 11.32
CA ASP A 107 11.39 17.84 10.09
C ASP A 107 10.40 17.63 8.93
N MET A 108 9.21 17.06 9.20
CA MET A 108 8.15 16.89 8.20
C MET A 108 7.62 18.23 7.69
N GLU A 109 7.30 19.17 8.59
CA GLU A 109 6.92 20.54 8.25
C GLU A 109 8.01 21.24 7.44
N THR A 110 9.27 21.13 7.88
CA THR A 110 10.40 21.74 7.17
C THR A 110 10.57 21.16 5.75
N LYS A 111 10.33 19.85 5.55
CA LYS A 111 10.33 19.24 4.21
C LYS A 111 9.16 19.75 3.36
N ALA A 112 7.94 19.72 3.88
CA ALA A 112 6.75 20.21 3.19
C ALA A 112 6.87 21.70 2.81
N PHE A 113 7.45 22.54 3.66
CA PHE A 113 7.74 23.93 3.32
C PHE A 113 8.81 24.07 2.23
N ARG A 114 9.88 23.26 2.24
CA ARG A 114 10.87 23.25 1.14
C ARG A 114 10.26 22.81 -0.18
N GLU A 115 9.50 21.71 -0.18
CA GLU A 115 8.80 21.20 -1.36
C GLU A 115 7.84 22.26 -1.93
N LYS A 116 7.09 22.97 -1.06
CA LYS A 116 6.22 24.07 -1.47
C LYS A 116 6.99 25.28 -2.03
N VAL A 117 8.14 25.63 -1.44
CA VAL A 117 9.01 26.70 -1.97
C VAL A 117 9.57 26.30 -3.34
N GLU A 118 10.04 25.06 -3.49
CA GLU A 118 10.56 24.55 -4.75
C GLU A 118 9.46 24.51 -5.83
N GLN A 119 8.25 24.07 -5.49
CA GLN A 119 7.10 24.11 -6.39
C GLN A 119 6.79 25.56 -6.83
N MET A 120 6.70 26.51 -5.90
CA MET A 120 6.45 27.93 -6.23
C MET A 120 7.58 28.53 -7.09
N GLU A 121 8.84 28.13 -6.86
CA GLU A 121 9.95 28.52 -7.72
C GLU A 121 9.85 27.92 -9.13
N GLN A 122 9.43 26.66 -9.26
CA GLN A 122 9.22 26.01 -10.56
C GLN A 122 8.06 26.66 -11.32
N GLU A 123 6.94 26.94 -10.65
CA GLU A 123 5.79 27.67 -11.20
C GLU A 123 6.18 29.09 -11.64
N PHE A 124 6.95 29.82 -10.81
CA PHE A 124 7.46 31.14 -11.17
C PHE A 124 8.41 31.10 -12.37
N LYS A 125 9.35 30.14 -12.41
CA LYS A 125 10.25 29.94 -13.56
C LYS A 125 9.48 29.60 -14.83
N ALA A 126 8.43 28.76 -14.74
CA ALA A 126 7.56 28.42 -15.86
C ALA A 126 6.78 29.66 -16.37
N MET A 127 6.18 30.44 -15.46
CA MET A 127 5.50 31.70 -15.79
C MET A 127 6.48 32.70 -16.42
N GLN A 128 7.69 32.85 -15.87
CA GLN A 128 8.71 33.73 -16.42
C GLN A 128 9.12 33.33 -17.85
N LEU A 129 9.29 32.02 -18.11
CA LEU A 129 9.57 31.50 -19.44
C LEU A 129 8.40 31.75 -20.41
N GLN A 130 7.16 31.53 -19.98
CA GLN A 130 5.96 31.81 -20.77
C GLN A 130 5.89 33.30 -21.14
N LEU A 131 5.92 34.21 -20.17
CA LEU A 131 5.89 35.66 -20.43
C LEU A 131 7.07 36.10 -21.32
N THR A 132 8.27 35.54 -21.12
CA THR A 132 9.43 35.82 -21.98
C THR A 132 9.20 35.35 -23.42
N SER A 133 8.54 34.22 -23.63
CA SER A 133 8.16 33.71 -24.95
C SER A 133 7.08 34.58 -25.62
N GLU A 134 6.09 35.04 -24.84
CA GLU A 134 5.04 35.94 -25.32
C GLU A 134 5.61 37.30 -25.72
N VAL A 135 6.52 37.88 -24.92
CA VAL A 135 7.25 39.10 -25.26
C VAL A 135 8.08 38.93 -26.53
N LYS A 136 8.78 37.80 -26.71
CA LYS A 136 9.52 37.51 -27.95
C LYS A 136 8.59 37.36 -29.16
N LEU A 137 7.44 36.72 -28.99
CA LEU A 137 6.43 36.57 -30.05
C LEU A 137 5.81 37.92 -30.44
N LEU A 138 5.50 38.78 -29.45
CA LEU A 138 4.99 40.13 -29.66
C LEU A 138 6.02 41.03 -30.33
N ALA A 139 7.30 40.95 -29.93
CA ALA A 139 8.39 41.65 -30.62
C ALA A 139 8.54 41.18 -32.08
N GLY A 140 8.44 39.88 -32.35
CA GLY A 140 8.43 39.35 -33.71
C GLY A 140 7.23 39.85 -34.55
N LYS A 141 6.03 39.92 -33.96
CA LYS A 141 4.84 40.50 -34.60
C LYS A 141 4.99 42.00 -34.87
N LEU A 142 5.62 42.75 -33.95
CA LEU A 142 5.90 44.17 -34.11
C LEU A 142 6.87 44.42 -35.26
N ASN A 143 7.98 43.68 -35.31
CA ASN A 143 8.95 43.76 -36.41
C ASN A 143 8.28 43.48 -37.77
N ALA A 144 7.45 42.43 -37.86
CA ALA A 144 6.71 42.13 -39.09
C ALA A 144 5.70 43.22 -39.48
N LEU A 145 5.10 43.91 -38.49
CA LEU A 145 4.21 45.06 -38.74
C LEU A 145 4.98 46.29 -39.21
N ASP A 146 6.17 46.56 -38.66
CA ASP A 146 7.04 47.65 -39.09
C ASP A 146 7.63 47.39 -40.49
N GLU A 147 8.04 46.15 -40.80
CA GLU A 147 8.41 45.73 -42.16
C GLU A 147 7.24 45.95 -43.15
N PHE A 148 6.02 45.55 -42.78
CA PHE A 148 4.83 45.79 -43.60
C PHE A 148 4.57 47.29 -43.81
N ARG A 149 4.77 48.13 -42.79
CA ARG A 149 4.65 49.59 -42.92
C ARG A 149 5.68 50.16 -43.89
N VAL A 150 6.95 49.75 -43.78
CA VAL A 150 8.01 50.19 -44.71
C VAL A 150 7.69 49.76 -46.14
N GLN A 151 7.30 48.50 -46.35
CA GLN A 151 6.91 47.99 -47.68
C GLN A 151 5.70 48.74 -48.27
N ARG A 152 4.70 49.08 -47.45
CA ARG A 152 3.55 49.88 -47.85
C ARG A 152 3.98 51.30 -48.25
N ASP A 153 4.84 51.93 -47.46
CA ASP A 153 5.26 53.32 -47.69
C ASP A 153 6.17 53.41 -48.93
N ASP A 154 7.06 52.44 -49.15
CA ASP A 154 7.82 52.25 -50.39
C ASP A 154 6.91 52.03 -51.62
N LEU A 155 5.84 51.24 -51.47
CA LEU A 155 4.90 50.97 -52.55
C LEU A 155 4.06 52.20 -52.89
N MET A 156 3.58 52.95 -51.88
CA MET A 156 2.89 54.22 -52.09
C MET A 156 3.81 55.25 -52.76
N ALA A 157 5.08 55.35 -52.35
CA ALA A 157 6.05 56.21 -53.01
C ALA A 157 6.23 55.84 -54.49
N LYS A 158 6.35 54.55 -54.82
CA LYS A 158 6.40 54.06 -56.20
C LYS A 158 5.14 54.43 -57.00
N PHE A 159 3.95 54.24 -56.43
CA PHE A 159 2.69 54.64 -57.08
C PHE A 159 2.66 56.15 -57.38
N VAL A 160 3.02 57.00 -56.42
CA VAL A 160 3.07 58.46 -56.64
C VAL A 160 4.08 58.82 -57.73
N THR A 161 5.26 58.20 -57.77
CA THR A 161 6.23 58.46 -58.86
C THR A 161 5.73 57.97 -60.22
N GLN A 162 5.01 56.85 -60.27
CA GLN A 162 4.45 56.32 -61.51
C GLN A 162 3.28 57.20 -62.01
N GLU A 163 2.42 57.68 -61.12
CA GLU A 163 1.32 58.59 -61.43
C GLU A 163 1.85 59.93 -61.99
N GLN A 164 2.91 60.48 -61.37
CA GLN A 164 3.61 61.67 -61.90
C GLN A 164 4.23 61.44 -63.28
N GLN A 165 4.87 60.28 -63.52
CA GLN A 165 5.42 59.93 -64.84
C GLN A 165 4.33 59.75 -65.90
N MET A 166 3.19 59.14 -65.55
CA MET A 166 2.04 58.99 -66.44
C MET A 166 1.41 60.34 -66.78
N GLU A 167 1.31 61.25 -65.81
CA GLU A 167 0.86 62.62 -66.02
C GLU A 167 1.80 63.39 -66.96
N GLU A 168 3.11 63.32 -66.73
CA GLU A 168 4.12 63.95 -67.58
C GLU A 168 4.08 63.37 -69.01
N GLN A 169 4.02 62.04 -69.17
CA GLN A 169 3.87 61.40 -70.48
C GLN A 169 2.59 61.85 -71.20
N ARG A 170 1.46 61.98 -70.49
CA ARG A 170 0.20 62.48 -71.05
C ARG A 170 0.32 63.93 -71.52
N GLN A 171 1.00 64.79 -70.76
CA GLN A 171 1.27 66.18 -71.14
C GLN A 171 2.28 66.29 -72.30
N ASN A 172 3.27 65.39 -72.37
CA ASN A 172 4.21 65.30 -73.49
C ASN A 172 3.47 64.87 -74.77
N HIS A 173 2.69 63.80 -74.70
CA HIS A 173 1.93 63.29 -75.84
C HIS A 173 0.86 64.28 -76.33
N ALA A 174 0.19 65.01 -75.43
CA ALA A 174 -0.72 66.09 -75.80
C ALA A 174 -0.02 67.24 -76.56
N ARG A 175 1.21 67.59 -76.15
CA ARG A 175 2.05 68.57 -76.86
C ARG A 175 2.50 68.05 -78.23
N GLU A 176 2.91 66.79 -78.32
CA GLU A 176 3.30 66.13 -79.58
C GLU A 176 2.12 66.06 -80.56
N LEU A 177 0.93 65.66 -80.10
CA LEU A 177 -0.31 65.66 -80.89
C LEU A 177 -0.61 67.05 -81.44
N TYR A 178 -0.54 68.10 -80.60
CA TYR A 178 -0.73 69.48 -81.04
C TYR A 178 0.31 69.92 -82.08
N GLU A 179 1.59 69.54 -81.91
CA GLU A 179 2.62 69.81 -82.89
C GLU A 179 2.41 69.08 -84.22
N VAL A 180 2.00 67.81 -84.18
CA VAL A 180 1.71 67.00 -85.36
C VAL A 180 0.47 67.53 -86.08
N GLU A 181 -0.60 67.86 -85.37
CA GLU A 181 -1.80 68.48 -85.93
C GLU A 181 -1.47 69.85 -86.56
N ARG A 182 -0.68 70.70 -85.89
CA ARG A 182 -0.21 71.96 -86.43
C ARG A 182 0.62 71.77 -87.71
N LYS A 183 1.58 70.84 -87.70
CA LYS A 183 2.41 70.50 -88.89
C LYS A 183 1.53 69.95 -90.02
N PHE A 184 0.53 69.13 -89.70
CA PHE A 184 -0.42 68.57 -90.66
C PHE A 184 -1.35 69.63 -91.26
N ILE A 185 -1.88 70.56 -90.47
CA ILE A 185 -2.71 71.67 -90.96
C ILE A 185 -1.90 72.55 -91.92
N VAL A 186 -0.68 72.96 -91.51
CA VAL A 186 0.21 73.76 -92.36
C VAL A 186 0.61 73.00 -93.63
N GLY A 187 0.94 71.71 -93.52
CA GLY A 187 1.27 70.86 -94.66
C GLY A 187 0.09 70.66 -95.62
N LYS A 188 -1.12 70.43 -95.09
CA LYS A 188 -2.37 70.33 -95.86
C LYS A 188 -2.67 71.64 -96.61
N ASP A 189 -2.50 72.79 -95.97
CA ASP A 189 -2.75 74.09 -96.61
C ASP A 189 -1.66 74.43 -97.64
N SER A 190 -0.41 74.00 -97.44
CA SER A 190 0.64 74.05 -98.45
C SER A 190 0.32 73.13 -99.64
N LEU A 191 -0.10 71.89 -99.37
CA LEU A 191 -0.45 70.91 -100.40
C LEU A 191 -1.71 71.33 -101.17
N LYS A 192 -2.69 71.99 -100.53
CA LYS A 192 -3.84 72.59 -101.22
C LYS A 192 -3.39 73.66 -102.21
N LYS A 193 -2.52 74.59 -101.80
CA LYS A 193 -1.97 75.62 -102.70
C LYS A 193 -1.18 75.00 -103.86
N GLU A 194 -0.35 74.00 -103.57
CA GLU A 194 0.40 73.27 -104.60
C GLU A 194 -0.54 72.49 -105.54
N MET A 195 -1.63 71.91 -105.02
CA MET A 195 -2.63 71.20 -105.82
C MET A 195 -3.54 72.17 -106.60
N GLU A 196 -3.84 73.36 -106.10
CA GLU A 196 -4.53 74.41 -106.88
C GLU A 196 -3.65 74.86 -108.06
N VAL A 197 -2.35 75.10 -107.82
CA VAL A 197 -1.38 75.41 -108.88
C VAL A 197 -1.25 74.24 -109.87
N ARG A 198 -1.09 72.99 -109.39
CA ARG A 198 -1.05 71.81 -110.26
C ARG A 198 -2.38 71.51 -110.94
N LEU A 199 -3.54 71.85 -110.38
CA LEU A 199 -4.84 71.67 -111.04
C LEU A 199 -5.05 72.71 -112.13
N LEU A 200 -4.57 73.94 -111.95
CA LEU A 200 -4.53 74.94 -113.02
C LEU A 200 -3.59 74.47 -114.14
N GLN A 201 -2.37 74.04 -113.79
CA GLN A 201 -1.40 73.54 -114.77
C GLN A 201 -1.86 72.24 -115.46
N LEU A 202 -2.42 71.28 -114.71
CA LEU A 202 -2.98 70.06 -115.26
C LEU A 202 -4.27 70.37 -116.04
N SER A 203 -5.07 71.38 -115.69
CA SER A 203 -6.22 71.76 -116.52
C SER A 203 -5.77 72.31 -117.87
N THR A 204 -4.67 73.07 -117.93
CA THR A 204 -4.08 73.50 -119.20
C THR A 204 -3.47 72.32 -119.96
N GLU A 205 -2.63 71.51 -119.31
CA GLU A 205 -1.96 70.35 -119.93
C GLU A 205 -2.95 69.23 -120.33
N PHE A 206 -4.06 69.05 -119.60
CA PHE A 206 -5.10 68.06 -119.90
C PHE A 206 -6.03 68.56 -120.99
N GLN A 207 -6.27 69.87 -121.09
CA GLN A 207 -6.96 70.44 -122.25
C GLN A 207 -6.12 70.25 -123.53
N GLU A 208 -4.80 70.37 -123.44
CA GLU A 208 -3.86 70.06 -124.54
C GLU A 208 -3.69 68.54 -124.80
N ALA A 209 -3.68 67.69 -123.76
CA ALA A 209 -3.38 66.26 -123.89
C ALA A 209 -4.60 65.37 -124.14
N THR A 210 -5.80 65.77 -123.70
CA THR A 210 -7.05 65.04 -124.00
C THR A 210 -7.42 65.16 -125.48
N GLU A 211 -6.98 66.24 -126.14
CA GLU A 211 -7.02 66.39 -127.60
C GLU A 211 -6.07 65.39 -128.31
N SER A 212 -5.10 64.80 -127.60
CA SER A 212 -4.01 64.03 -128.20
C SER A 212 -4.11 62.50 -128.04
N ARG A 213 -4.56 61.95 -126.90
CA ARG A 213 -4.20 60.54 -126.59
C ARG A 213 -5.07 59.71 -125.64
N ILE A 214 -6.23 59.22 -126.12
CA ILE A 214 -6.86 58.00 -125.56
C ILE A 214 -6.30 56.78 -126.30
N ALA A 215 -5.64 55.85 -125.59
CA ALA A 215 -5.13 54.60 -126.18
C ALA A 215 -5.10 53.42 -125.19
N SER A 216 -6.08 52.52 -125.33
CA SER A 216 -6.12 51.06 -125.05
C SER A 216 -5.19 50.44 -123.98
N THR A 217 -3.87 50.61 -124.09
CA THR A 217 -2.82 49.87 -123.35
C THR A 217 -2.98 49.97 -121.83
N THR A 218 -3.42 51.13 -121.33
CA THR A 218 -3.65 51.39 -119.88
C THR A 218 -4.71 50.45 -119.29
N HIS A 219 -5.74 50.08 -120.07
CA HIS A 219 -6.78 49.15 -119.62
C HIS A 219 -6.31 47.69 -119.51
N ARG A 220 -5.14 47.34 -120.07
CA ARG A 220 -4.57 45.99 -119.90
C ARG A 220 -3.87 45.86 -118.56
N VAL A 221 -3.00 46.83 -118.22
CA VAL A 221 -2.24 46.87 -116.97
C VAL A 221 -3.16 46.85 -115.74
N ILE A 222 -4.30 47.55 -115.80
CA ILE A 222 -5.31 47.55 -114.72
C ILE A 222 -5.84 46.14 -114.44
N ARG A 223 -6.15 45.33 -115.48
CA ARG A 223 -6.66 43.96 -115.29
C ARG A 223 -5.63 43.02 -114.69
N GLU A 224 -4.37 43.19 -115.10
CA GLU A 224 -3.23 42.41 -114.63
C GLU A 224 -2.94 42.71 -113.14
N ASN A 225 -3.04 43.98 -112.73
CA ASN A 225 -2.95 44.39 -111.32
C ASN A 225 -4.08 43.81 -110.45
N ILE A 226 -5.32 43.79 -110.98
CA ILE A 226 -6.48 43.19 -110.28
C ILE A 226 -6.26 41.67 -110.08
N ALA A 227 -5.73 40.97 -111.08
CA ALA A 227 -5.43 39.54 -110.95
C ALA A 227 -4.38 39.26 -109.86
N ILE A 228 -3.28 40.03 -109.84
CA ILE A 228 -2.20 39.89 -108.85
C ILE A 228 -2.70 40.21 -107.43
N ASN A 229 -3.52 41.25 -107.24
CA ASN A 229 -4.09 41.57 -105.92
C ASN A 229 -5.01 40.46 -105.41
N ASN A 230 -5.85 39.87 -106.28
CA ASN A 230 -6.70 38.75 -105.89
C ASN A 230 -5.88 37.51 -105.44
N GLU A 231 -4.74 37.25 -106.08
CA GLU A 231 -3.83 36.15 -105.70
C GLU A 231 -3.09 36.45 -104.39
N LEU A 232 -2.69 37.71 -104.18
CA LEU A 232 -2.13 38.20 -102.91
C LEU A 232 -3.12 38.05 -101.76
N ASP A 233 -4.39 38.45 -101.96
CA ASP A 233 -5.45 38.33 -100.95
C ASP A 233 -5.71 36.88 -100.54
N LEU A 234 -5.65 35.94 -101.50
CA LEU A 234 -5.74 34.49 -101.22
C LEU A 234 -4.55 33.99 -100.38
N MET A 235 -3.32 34.42 -100.69
CA MET A 235 -2.15 34.07 -99.85
C MET A 235 -2.22 34.72 -98.46
N LEU A 236 -2.73 35.94 -98.35
CA LEU A 236 -2.93 36.63 -97.07
C LEU A 236 -4.01 35.97 -96.22
N ALA A 237 -5.05 35.39 -96.83
CA ALA A 237 -6.03 34.57 -96.12
C ALA A 237 -5.39 33.27 -95.59
N SER A 238 -4.70 32.51 -96.46
CA SER A 238 -4.06 31.24 -96.06
C SER A 238 -2.97 31.42 -94.99
N THR A 239 -2.18 32.49 -95.07
CA THR A 239 -1.17 32.79 -94.03
C THR A 239 -1.81 33.18 -92.70
N LYS A 240 -2.96 33.88 -92.69
CA LYS A 240 -3.74 34.12 -91.46
C LYS A 240 -4.24 32.82 -90.84
N GLU A 241 -4.87 31.95 -91.62
CA GLU A 241 -5.36 30.64 -91.14
C GLU A 241 -4.22 29.80 -90.51
N LEU A 242 -3.06 29.74 -91.17
CA LEU A 242 -1.88 29.04 -90.65
C LEU A 242 -1.31 29.68 -89.37
N THR A 243 -1.33 31.02 -89.24
CA THR A 243 -0.90 31.68 -87.99
C THR A 243 -1.86 31.41 -86.84
N GLU A 244 -3.18 31.49 -87.08
CA GLU A 244 -4.19 31.13 -86.08
C GLU A 244 -4.07 29.66 -85.63
N GLU A 245 -3.81 28.73 -86.55
CA GLU A 245 -3.61 27.32 -86.20
C GLU A 245 -2.31 27.13 -85.39
N ASN A 246 -1.24 27.84 -85.74
CA ASN A 246 0.02 27.81 -84.98
C ASN A 246 -0.17 28.32 -83.54
N ASP A 247 -0.91 29.41 -83.37
CA ASP A 247 -1.17 29.98 -82.03
C ASP A 247 -2.10 29.07 -81.22
N LYS A 248 -3.16 28.51 -81.81
CA LYS A 248 -4.00 27.46 -81.17
C LYS A 248 -3.16 26.23 -80.76
N MET A 249 -2.18 25.82 -81.56
CA MET A 249 -1.25 24.73 -81.21
C MET A 249 -0.31 25.11 -80.06
N ARG A 250 0.19 26.35 -80.03
CA ARG A 250 1.04 26.87 -78.94
C ARG A 250 0.28 27.01 -77.63
N GLU A 251 -1.00 27.38 -77.66
CA GLU A 251 -1.85 27.42 -76.48
C GLU A 251 -2.05 26.02 -75.90
N ARG A 252 -2.41 25.03 -76.73
CA ARG A 252 -2.52 23.63 -76.27
C ARG A 252 -1.20 23.08 -75.72
N ASP A 253 -0.05 23.40 -76.32
CA ASP A 253 1.25 22.97 -75.78
C ASP A 253 1.57 23.60 -74.41
N LYS A 254 1.18 24.88 -74.19
CA LYS A 254 1.28 25.52 -72.86
C LYS A 254 0.35 24.86 -71.83
N GLU A 255 -0.90 24.58 -72.20
CA GLU A 255 -1.87 23.91 -71.33
C GLU A 255 -1.41 22.50 -70.95
N LEU A 256 -0.92 21.72 -71.91
CA LEU A 256 -0.39 20.36 -71.67
C LEU A 256 0.85 20.37 -70.77
N ARG A 257 1.75 21.35 -70.92
CA ARG A 257 2.90 21.54 -70.01
C ARG A 257 2.44 21.88 -68.59
N LEU A 258 1.49 22.82 -68.45
CA LEU A 258 0.95 23.21 -67.15
C LEU A 258 0.27 22.03 -66.44
N ASN A 259 -0.52 21.24 -67.16
CA ASN A 259 -1.16 20.04 -66.64
C ASN A 259 -0.13 18.96 -66.25
N ALA A 260 0.94 18.78 -67.03
CA ALA A 260 2.03 17.86 -66.68
C ALA A 260 2.74 18.28 -65.38
N GLU A 261 3.06 19.56 -65.21
CA GLU A 261 3.64 20.08 -63.96
C GLU A 261 2.69 19.91 -62.76
N LEU A 262 1.39 20.15 -62.96
CA LEU A 262 0.37 20.02 -61.92
C LEU A 262 0.27 18.55 -61.47
N HIS A 263 0.15 17.61 -62.40
CA HIS A 263 0.13 16.18 -62.09
C HIS A 263 1.44 15.68 -61.45
N GLU A 264 2.60 16.25 -61.80
CA GLU A 264 3.85 15.90 -61.12
C GLU A 264 3.86 16.40 -59.66
N LYS A 265 3.32 17.59 -59.39
CA LYS A 265 3.13 18.13 -58.02
C LYS A 265 2.13 17.28 -57.24
N GLU A 266 0.99 16.91 -57.82
CA GLU A 266 0.00 16.00 -57.22
C GLU A 266 0.60 14.64 -56.88
N LYS A 267 1.34 14.04 -57.83
CA LYS A 267 2.04 12.76 -57.62
C LYS A 267 3.03 12.83 -56.45
N LYS A 268 3.80 13.91 -56.33
CA LYS A 268 4.72 14.14 -55.20
C LYS A 268 3.96 14.28 -53.87
N MET A 269 2.86 15.02 -53.84
CA MET A 269 2.02 15.14 -52.64
C MET A 269 1.38 13.80 -52.24
N ALA A 270 0.89 13.02 -53.20
CA ALA A 270 0.33 11.69 -52.98
C ALA A 270 1.38 10.69 -52.46
N LEU A 271 2.59 10.71 -53.03
CA LEU A 271 3.73 9.91 -52.55
C LEU A 271 4.09 10.27 -51.10
N ASN A 272 4.26 11.56 -50.80
CA ASN A 272 4.58 12.01 -49.44
C ASN A 272 3.49 11.63 -48.43
N ARG A 273 2.21 11.72 -48.82
CA ARG A 273 1.07 11.28 -48.00
C ARG A 273 1.09 9.77 -47.77
N SER A 274 1.37 8.98 -48.81
CA SER A 274 1.50 7.52 -48.72
C SER A 274 2.68 7.12 -47.83
N GLU A 275 3.84 7.77 -47.95
CA GLU A 275 5.01 7.53 -47.10
C GLU A 275 4.72 7.90 -45.63
N MET A 276 4.02 9.00 -45.38
CA MET A 276 3.58 9.38 -44.03
C MET A 276 2.58 8.38 -43.45
N GLN A 277 1.64 7.87 -44.27
CA GLN A 277 0.70 6.82 -43.89
C GLN A 277 1.42 5.49 -43.59
N SER A 278 2.39 5.08 -44.41
CA SER A 278 3.24 3.90 -44.14
C SER A 278 3.96 4.05 -42.80
N LYS A 279 4.67 5.15 -42.56
CA LYS A 279 5.36 5.43 -41.30
C LYS A 279 4.42 5.44 -40.08
N LEU A 280 3.17 5.86 -40.26
CA LEU A 280 2.15 5.79 -39.22
C LEU A 280 1.68 4.35 -38.97
N ILE A 281 1.43 3.58 -40.03
CA ILE A 281 1.07 2.15 -39.96
C ILE A 281 2.20 1.35 -39.30
N ASP A 282 3.47 1.59 -39.66
CA ASP A 282 4.63 0.95 -39.07
C ASP A 282 4.72 1.23 -37.57
N ARG A 283 4.55 2.51 -37.17
CA ARG A 283 4.53 2.91 -35.76
C ARG A 283 3.38 2.26 -34.99
N LEU A 284 2.17 2.29 -35.53
CA LEU A 284 0.99 1.65 -34.91
C LEU A 284 1.20 0.13 -34.80
N SER A 285 1.79 -0.50 -35.81
CA SER A 285 2.10 -1.94 -35.81
C SER A 285 3.15 -2.29 -34.73
N MET A 286 4.18 -1.46 -34.55
CA MET A 286 5.14 -1.61 -33.46
C MET A 286 4.48 -1.42 -32.08
N GLU A 287 3.61 -0.42 -31.91
CA GLU A 287 2.86 -0.21 -30.67
C GLU A 287 1.92 -1.40 -30.37
N HIS A 288 1.16 -1.88 -31.36
CA HIS A 288 0.32 -3.07 -31.23
C HIS A 288 1.13 -4.33 -30.89
N ALA A 289 2.33 -4.51 -31.46
CA ALA A 289 3.20 -5.62 -31.12
C ALA A 289 3.67 -5.57 -29.65
N LYS A 290 4.09 -4.39 -29.16
CA LYS A 290 4.43 -4.16 -27.74
C LYS A 290 3.23 -4.43 -26.83
N LEU A 291 2.06 -3.89 -27.17
CA LEU A 291 0.83 -4.08 -26.39
C LEU A 291 0.44 -5.57 -26.33
N THR A 292 0.55 -6.28 -27.44
CA THR A 292 0.28 -7.72 -27.52
C THR A 292 1.27 -8.53 -26.68
N ALA A 293 2.55 -8.16 -26.67
CA ALA A 293 3.54 -8.77 -25.77
C ALA A 293 3.19 -8.52 -24.29
N ARG A 294 2.81 -7.28 -23.93
CA ARG A 294 2.40 -6.95 -22.56
C ARG A 294 1.12 -7.65 -22.13
N VAL A 295 0.14 -7.82 -23.03
CA VAL A 295 -1.07 -8.62 -22.75
C VAL A 295 -0.69 -10.07 -22.49
N LYS A 296 0.22 -10.67 -23.28
CA LYS A 296 0.71 -12.04 -23.04
C LYS A 296 1.39 -12.20 -21.68
N GLU A 297 2.21 -11.23 -21.26
CA GLU A 297 2.79 -11.19 -19.91
C GLU A 297 1.71 -11.13 -18.83
N LEU A 298 0.72 -10.25 -18.97
CA LEU A 298 -0.38 -10.13 -18.01
C LEU A 298 -1.23 -11.40 -17.92
N THR A 299 -1.54 -12.05 -19.05
CA THR A 299 -2.25 -13.34 -19.03
C THR A 299 -1.40 -14.43 -18.39
N HIS A 300 -0.08 -14.41 -18.57
CA HIS A 300 0.82 -15.35 -17.87
C HIS A 300 0.76 -15.15 -16.35
N TYR A 301 0.87 -13.90 -15.87
CA TYR A 301 0.71 -13.59 -14.44
C TYR A 301 -0.67 -13.97 -13.89
N GLN A 302 -1.74 -13.80 -14.66
CA GLN A 302 -3.09 -14.27 -14.28
C GLN A 302 -3.12 -15.80 -14.13
N THR A 303 -2.64 -16.57 -15.13
CA THR A 303 -2.59 -18.03 -15.02
C THR A 303 -1.75 -18.52 -13.84
N LEU A 304 -0.68 -17.81 -13.49
CA LEU A 304 0.15 -18.12 -12.33
C LEU A 304 -0.56 -17.79 -11.00
N ALA A 305 -1.30 -16.67 -10.94
CA ALA A 305 -2.11 -16.31 -9.78
C ALA A 305 -3.25 -17.33 -9.55
N ASP A 306 -3.90 -17.81 -10.61
CA ASP A 306 -4.91 -18.88 -10.53
C ASP A 306 -4.30 -20.20 -10.06
N GLN A 307 -3.09 -20.55 -10.52
CA GLN A 307 -2.35 -21.72 -10.01
C GLN A 307 -2.06 -21.62 -8.52
N TYR A 308 -1.56 -20.47 -8.03
CA TYR A 308 -1.32 -20.27 -6.60
C TYR A 308 -2.63 -20.28 -5.79
N LYS A 309 -3.71 -19.73 -6.32
CA LYS A 309 -5.03 -19.76 -5.68
C LYS A 309 -5.57 -21.20 -5.56
N ASN A 310 -5.39 -22.03 -6.58
CA ASN A 310 -5.73 -23.45 -6.53
C ASN A 310 -4.87 -24.20 -5.50
N GLN A 311 -3.55 -23.96 -5.49
CA GLN A 311 -2.64 -24.56 -4.49
C GLN A 311 -3.02 -24.16 -3.05
N LEU A 312 -3.44 -22.91 -2.83
CA LEU A 312 -3.93 -22.44 -1.54
C LEU A 312 -5.24 -23.16 -1.15
N SER A 313 -6.21 -23.25 -2.06
CA SER A 313 -7.47 -23.98 -1.84
C SER A 313 -7.22 -25.46 -1.49
N GLU A 314 -6.31 -26.13 -2.21
CA GLU A 314 -5.93 -27.51 -1.88
C GLU A 314 -5.23 -27.61 -0.51
N ALA A 315 -4.41 -26.63 -0.14
CA ALA A 315 -3.76 -26.60 1.18
C ALA A 315 -4.77 -26.37 2.31
N GLU A 316 -5.77 -25.50 2.10
CA GLU A 316 -6.90 -25.28 3.01
C GLU A 316 -7.76 -26.54 3.16
N GLU A 317 -8.07 -27.24 2.07
CA GLU A 317 -8.78 -28.54 2.11
C GLU A 317 -7.98 -29.60 2.88
N ARG A 318 -6.68 -29.74 2.61
CA ARG A 318 -5.78 -30.63 3.36
C ARG A 318 -5.75 -30.28 4.85
N HIS A 319 -5.68 -28.99 5.19
CA HIS A 319 -5.70 -28.52 6.57
C HIS A 319 -7.05 -28.82 7.25
N ASN A 320 -8.17 -28.52 6.60
CA ASN A 320 -9.51 -28.82 7.10
C ASN A 320 -9.72 -30.33 7.33
N ASN A 321 -9.26 -31.17 6.41
CA ASN A 321 -9.28 -32.62 6.56
C ASN A 321 -8.43 -33.09 7.75
N MET A 322 -7.20 -32.57 7.91
CA MET A 322 -6.35 -32.87 9.07
C MET A 322 -6.98 -32.41 10.40
N CYS A 323 -7.63 -31.23 10.43
CA CYS A 323 -8.36 -30.74 11.60
C CYS A 323 -9.58 -31.62 11.92
N ASN A 324 -10.27 -32.14 10.90
CA ASN A 324 -11.38 -33.08 11.08
C ASN A 324 -10.89 -34.42 11.64
N GLU A 325 -9.78 -34.97 11.15
CA GLU A 325 -9.15 -36.17 11.72
C GLU A 325 -8.67 -35.95 13.16
N MET A 326 -8.01 -34.82 13.45
CA MET A 326 -7.67 -34.46 14.84
C MET A 326 -8.90 -34.36 15.74
N ARG A 327 -10.04 -33.85 15.23
CA ARG A 327 -11.30 -33.78 16.00
C ARG A 327 -11.86 -35.19 16.27
N LYS A 328 -11.83 -36.10 15.29
CA LYS A 328 -12.21 -37.51 15.45
C LYS A 328 -11.34 -38.20 16.50
N LEU A 329 -10.01 -38.10 16.39
CA LEU A 329 -9.06 -38.69 17.33
C LEU A 329 -9.23 -38.13 18.76
N ARG A 330 -9.43 -36.81 18.92
CA ARG A 330 -9.75 -36.21 20.23
C ARG A 330 -11.05 -36.76 20.81
N SER A 331 -12.08 -36.95 19.99
CA SER A 331 -13.35 -37.53 20.44
C SER A 331 -13.20 -39.00 20.86
N GLN A 332 -12.42 -39.79 20.12
CA GLN A 332 -12.11 -41.19 20.47
C GLN A 332 -11.30 -41.27 21.77
N LEU A 333 -10.30 -40.40 21.95
CA LEU A 333 -9.51 -40.33 23.17
C LEU A 333 -10.37 -39.95 24.39
N ALA A 334 -11.29 -38.99 24.24
CA ALA A 334 -12.24 -38.62 25.29
C ALA A 334 -13.22 -39.77 25.62
N ALA A 335 -13.75 -40.47 24.62
CA ALA A 335 -14.60 -41.64 24.83
C ALA A 335 -13.85 -42.76 25.60
N SER A 336 -12.62 -43.09 25.18
CA SER A 336 -11.77 -44.08 25.85
C SER A 336 -11.39 -43.65 27.28
N ALA A 337 -11.13 -42.35 27.52
CA ALA A 337 -10.89 -41.83 28.86
C ALA A 337 -12.11 -41.97 29.77
N ASN A 338 -13.31 -41.68 29.27
CA ASN A 338 -14.57 -41.84 30.00
C ASN A 338 -14.89 -43.32 30.28
N GLU A 339 -14.60 -44.22 29.34
CA GLU A 339 -14.74 -45.68 29.54
C GLU A 339 -13.76 -46.21 30.58
N ARG A 340 -12.50 -45.77 30.53
CA ARG A 340 -11.48 -46.09 31.55
C ARG A 340 -11.93 -45.61 32.93
N GLU A 341 -12.45 -44.40 33.05
CA GLU A 341 -12.98 -43.88 34.32
C GLU A 341 -14.19 -44.67 34.82
N ARG A 342 -15.15 -45.00 33.94
CA ARG A 342 -16.27 -45.89 34.26
C ARG A 342 -15.81 -47.26 34.74
N MET A 343 -14.75 -47.82 34.16
CA MET A 343 -14.18 -49.10 34.58
C MET A 343 -13.44 -48.99 35.92
N LEU A 344 -12.69 -47.91 36.17
CA LEU A 344 -12.08 -47.64 37.48
C LEU A 344 -13.14 -47.51 38.59
N LEU A 345 -14.25 -46.82 38.33
CA LEU A 345 -15.38 -46.73 39.27
C LEU A 345 -16.00 -48.11 39.54
N LYS A 346 -16.17 -48.96 38.52
CA LYS A 346 -16.62 -50.36 38.71
C LYS A 346 -15.65 -51.15 39.57
N VAL A 347 -14.34 -51.07 39.31
CA VAL A 347 -13.31 -51.77 40.09
C VAL A 347 -13.29 -51.27 41.54
N ALA A 348 -13.41 -49.96 41.77
CA ALA A 348 -13.52 -49.39 43.12
C ALA A 348 -14.77 -49.91 43.86
N ASN A 349 -15.92 -49.96 43.20
CA ASN A 349 -17.15 -50.52 43.78
C ASN A 349 -17.02 -52.02 44.07
N MET A 350 -16.39 -52.79 43.18
CA MET A 350 -16.12 -54.22 43.40
C MET A 350 -15.12 -54.45 44.55
N HIS A 351 -14.10 -53.61 44.70
CA HIS A 351 -13.19 -53.66 45.85
C HIS A 351 -13.90 -53.28 47.15
N GLN A 352 -14.78 -52.26 47.16
CA GLN A 352 -15.60 -51.95 48.32
C GLN A 352 -16.56 -53.12 48.67
N TYR A 353 -17.16 -53.77 47.69
CA TYR A 353 -17.99 -54.95 47.91
C TYR A 353 -17.17 -56.12 48.48
N ALA A 354 -16.01 -56.43 47.89
CA ALA A 354 -15.12 -57.48 48.36
C ALA A 354 -14.58 -57.20 49.78
N ALA A 355 -14.25 -55.94 50.10
CA ALA A 355 -13.88 -55.53 51.44
C ALA A 355 -15.03 -55.75 52.44
N ARG A 356 -16.25 -55.30 52.11
CA ARG A 356 -17.44 -55.54 52.96
C ARG A 356 -17.72 -57.03 53.18
N VAL A 357 -17.56 -57.87 52.16
CA VAL A 357 -17.71 -59.33 52.28
C VAL A 357 -16.57 -59.94 53.10
N SER A 358 -15.35 -59.42 53.00
CA SER A 358 -14.23 -59.82 53.87
C SER A 358 -14.50 -59.43 55.33
N ASP A 359 -15.08 -58.26 55.59
CA ASP A 359 -15.44 -57.80 56.93
C ASP A 359 -16.58 -58.62 57.53
N THR A 360 -17.62 -58.97 56.75
CA THR A 360 -18.68 -59.88 57.22
C THR A 360 -18.15 -61.30 57.42
N MET A 361 -17.22 -61.77 56.60
CA MET A 361 -16.58 -63.08 56.79
C MET A 361 -15.66 -63.09 58.03
N LEU A 362 -14.89 -62.03 58.28
CA LEU A 362 -14.05 -61.90 59.48
C LEU A 362 -14.89 -61.81 60.75
N THR A 363 -15.98 -61.03 60.73
CA THR A 363 -16.92 -60.98 61.87
C THR A 363 -17.62 -62.31 62.10
N ALA A 364 -18.04 -63.02 61.05
CA ALA A 364 -18.57 -64.39 61.17
C ALA A 364 -17.53 -65.38 61.75
N ILE A 365 -16.27 -65.32 61.29
CA ILE A 365 -15.17 -66.12 61.85
C ILE A 365 -14.94 -65.77 63.33
N SER A 366 -15.04 -64.50 63.72
CA SER A 366 -14.92 -64.10 65.13
C SER A 366 -16.10 -64.61 65.98
N ALA A 367 -17.33 -64.57 65.47
CA ALA A 367 -18.51 -65.10 66.15
C ALA A 367 -18.41 -66.64 66.33
N ILE A 368 -17.92 -67.36 65.30
CA ILE A 368 -17.68 -68.80 65.37
C ILE A 368 -16.53 -69.13 66.34
N LYS A 369 -15.45 -68.34 66.36
CA LYS A 369 -14.37 -68.51 67.34
C LYS A 369 -14.86 -68.29 68.77
N ASN A 370 -15.61 -67.22 69.02
CA ASN A 370 -16.22 -66.97 70.33
C ASN A 370 -17.15 -68.12 70.74
N ALA A 371 -17.93 -68.69 69.81
CA ALA A 371 -18.78 -69.86 70.06
C ALA A 371 -17.99 -71.15 70.37
N LEU A 372 -16.81 -71.35 69.75
CA LEU A 372 -15.93 -72.48 70.02
C LEU A 372 -15.13 -72.32 71.33
N GLU A 373 -14.70 -71.11 71.67
CA GLU A 373 -14.02 -70.82 72.94
C GLU A 373 -14.93 -71.08 74.15
N ILE A 374 -16.24 -70.84 74.02
CA ILE A 374 -17.27 -71.22 75.01
C ILE A 374 -17.37 -72.76 75.19
N GLN A 375 -17.04 -73.53 74.15
CA GLN A 375 -17.15 -75.00 74.18
C GLN A 375 -15.93 -75.67 74.83
N ASP A 376 -14.74 -75.09 74.69
CA ASP A 376 -13.49 -75.63 75.27
C ASP A 376 -13.23 -75.18 76.73
N LYS A 377 -13.88 -74.10 77.22
CA LYS A 377 -13.74 -73.61 78.61
C LYS A 377 -15.03 -72.98 79.18
N PRO A 378 -15.86 -73.74 79.92
CA PRO A 378 -16.96 -73.14 80.68
C PRO A 378 -16.41 -72.31 81.86
N SER A 379 -16.85 -71.06 81.98
CA SER A 379 -16.65 -70.25 83.18
C SER A 379 -17.75 -70.59 84.18
N GLY A 380 -17.42 -70.69 85.48
CA GLY A 380 -18.36 -71.16 86.51
C GLY A 380 -19.50 -70.20 86.89
N ASP A 381 -19.94 -69.31 85.99
CA ASP A 381 -20.96 -68.30 86.22
C ASP A 381 -22.03 -68.34 85.11
N GLU A 382 -23.10 -69.09 85.37
CA GLU A 382 -24.12 -69.50 84.41
C GLU A 382 -24.91 -68.30 83.81
N ALA A 383 -24.94 -67.16 84.52
CA ALA A 383 -25.52 -65.92 84.02
C ALA A 383 -24.65 -65.21 82.97
N LEU A 384 -23.32 -65.35 83.08
CA LEU A 384 -22.38 -64.76 82.12
C LEU A 384 -22.41 -65.51 80.79
N ASP A 385 -22.40 -66.85 80.84
CA ASP A 385 -22.44 -67.70 79.66
C ASP A 385 -23.76 -67.57 78.88
N LEU A 386 -24.89 -67.37 79.57
CA LEU A 386 -26.17 -67.03 78.94
C LEU A 386 -26.12 -65.66 78.23
N ALA A 387 -25.59 -64.63 78.88
CA ALA A 387 -25.48 -63.30 78.29
C ALA A 387 -24.54 -63.26 77.07
N VAL A 388 -23.41 -64.00 77.12
CA VAL A 388 -22.51 -64.13 75.97
C VAL A 388 -23.17 -64.94 74.85
N ARG A 389 -23.90 -66.01 75.16
CA ARG A 389 -24.63 -66.81 74.16
C ARG A 389 -25.77 -66.04 73.49
N ASP A 390 -26.52 -65.22 74.22
CA ASP A 390 -27.52 -64.32 73.64
C ASP A 390 -26.86 -63.23 72.78
N ASN A 391 -25.68 -62.74 73.15
CA ASN A 391 -24.90 -61.80 72.33
C ASN A 391 -24.36 -62.47 71.04
N VAL A 392 -23.93 -63.74 71.11
CA VAL A 392 -23.55 -64.55 69.94
C VAL A 392 -24.75 -64.82 69.03
N LEU A 393 -25.92 -65.14 69.58
CA LEU A 393 -27.15 -65.30 68.80
C LEU A 393 -27.60 -63.97 68.18
N ALA A 394 -27.58 -62.87 68.93
CA ALA A 394 -27.92 -61.54 68.42
C ALA A 394 -26.97 -61.11 67.29
N THR A 395 -25.66 -61.29 67.45
CA THR A 395 -24.68 -60.95 66.40
C THR A 395 -24.78 -61.84 65.17
N LEU A 396 -25.11 -63.15 65.31
CA LEU A 396 -25.40 -64.03 64.17
C LEU A 396 -26.70 -63.64 63.43
N LEU A 397 -27.73 -63.23 64.17
CA LEU A 397 -29.01 -62.79 63.60
C LEU A 397 -28.88 -61.41 62.93
N GLU A 398 -28.04 -60.53 63.47
CA GLU A 398 -27.64 -59.27 62.82
C GLU A 398 -26.78 -59.52 61.57
N LEU A 399 -25.93 -60.55 61.56
CA LEU A 399 -25.15 -60.98 60.38
C LEU A 399 -26.05 -61.49 59.24
N LEU A 400 -27.05 -62.32 59.57
CA LEU A 400 -28.03 -62.83 58.60
C LEU A 400 -28.91 -61.71 58.02
N THR A 401 -29.40 -60.80 58.87
CA THR A 401 -30.21 -59.66 58.40
C THR A 401 -29.39 -58.64 57.60
N LYS A 402 -28.10 -58.45 57.90
CA LYS A 402 -27.17 -57.67 57.04
C LYS A 402 -26.89 -58.36 55.70
N TYR A 403 -26.89 -59.70 55.63
CA TYR A 403 -26.63 -60.46 54.41
C TYR A 403 -27.76 -60.31 53.36
N ASP A 404 -29.03 -60.33 53.79
CA ASP A 404 -30.17 -60.13 52.88
C ASP A 404 -30.17 -58.74 52.22
N VAL A 405 -29.70 -57.70 52.92
CA VAL A 405 -29.55 -56.35 52.37
C VAL A 405 -28.41 -56.26 51.35
N CYS A 406 -27.37 -57.11 51.46
CA CYS A 406 -26.21 -57.11 50.58
C CYS A 406 -26.46 -57.74 49.19
N ASN A 407 -27.47 -58.60 49.03
CA ASN A 407 -27.77 -59.26 47.75
C ASN A 407 -28.65 -58.43 46.79
N LEU A 408 -29.09 -57.24 47.19
CA LEU A 408 -29.71 -56.29 46.26
C LEU A 408 -28.64 -55.71 45.34
N GLN A 409 -28.61 -56.20 44.09
CA GLN A 409 -27.77 -55.64 43.03
C GLN A 409 -27.82 -54.11 43.02
N PRO A 410 -26.69 -53.40 42.84
CA PRO A 410 -26.72 -51.98 42.56
C PRO A 410 -27.33 -51.76 41.18
N LYS A 411 -28.65 -51.56 41.13
CA LYS A 411 -29.30 -50.97 39.95
C LYS A 411 -28.57 -49.66 39.66
N PRO A 412 -28.07 -49.43 38.43
CA PRO A 412 -27.50 -48.15 38.09
C PRO A 412 -28.59 -47.09 38.27
N LYS A 413 -28.34 -46.13 39.16
CA LYS A 413 -29.10 -44.88 39.10
C LYS A 413 -28.70 -44.21 37.80
N ASP A 414 -29.66 -43.96 36.92
CA ASP A 414 -29.46 -43.14 35.74
C ASP A 414 -29.11 -41.71 36.18
N THR A 415 -27.82 -41.46 36.38
CA THR A 415 -27.28 -40.11 36.42
C THR A 415 -27.41 -39.55 35.01
N GLY A 416 -28.50 -38.84 34.77
CA GLY A 416 -28.77 -38.25 33.46
C GLY A 416 -27.59 -37.41 32.99
N SER A 417 -26.86 -37.90 32.00
CA SER A 417 -25.92 -37.08 31.26
C SER A 417 -26.72 -36.02 30.52
N LEU A 418 -26.47 -34.76 30.87
CA LEU A 418 -27.10 -33.59 30.25
C LEU A 418 -26.94 -33.64 28.73
N SER A 419 -28.05 -33.85 28.04
CA SER A 419 -28.18 -33.69 26.60
C SER A 419 -28.19 -32.21 26.23
N THR A 420 -27.03 -31.56 26.26
CA THR A 420 -26.81 -30.21 25.73
C THR A 420 -25.30 -30.04 25.50
N ILE A 421 -24.79 -29.56 24.36
CA ILE A 421 -25.41 -28.81 23.27
C ILE A 421 -25.01 -29.44 21.92
N GLN A 422 -25.97 -30.02 21.18
CA GLN A 422 -25.86 -30.03 19.72
C GLN A 422 -26.26 -28.64 19.23
N LEU A 423 -25.29 -27.83 18.80
CA LEU A 423 -25.58 -26.54 18.17
C LEU A 423 -25.93 -26.76 16.69
N SER A 424 -27.07 -27.38 16.45
CA SER A 424 -27.73 -27.42 15.15
C SER A 424 -28.95 -26.51 15.20
N LEU A 425 -28.76 -25.22 14.91
CA LEU A 425 -29.84 -24.32 14.49
C LEU A 425 -29.61 -23.89 13.03
N PRO A 426 -30.68 -23.69 12.24
CA PRO A 426 -30.57 -23.40 10.82
C PRO A 426 -30.11 -21.95 10.58
N ILE A 427 -29.27 -21.76 9.57
CA ILE A 427 -28.90 -20.41 9.10
C ILE A 427 -30.07 -19.86 8.28
N ALA A 428 -30.93 -19.10 8.94
CA ALA A 428 -31.89 -18.21 8.29
C ALA A 428 -31.86 -16.84 9.00
N SER A 429 -31.39 -15.82 8.27
CA SER A 429 -31.65 -14.39 8.46
C SER A 429 -31.46 -13.77 9.85
N GLY A 430 -30.45 -12.91 10.03
CA GLY A 430 -30.49 -11.93 11.12
C GLY A 430 -29.19 -11.34 11.69
N SER A 431 -28.00 -11.78 11.28
CA SER A 431 -26.74 -11.15 11.75
C SER A 431 -26.18 -10.19 10.70
N ALA A 432 -25.93 -8.94 11.09
CA ALA A 432 -25.38 -7.90 10.21
C ALA A 432 -23.87 -8.04 9.93
N TYR A 433 -23.17 -8.96 10.61
CA TYR A 433 -21.72 -9.11 10.54
C TYR A 433 -21.29 -10.59 10.44
N ARG A 434 -20.23 -10.84 9.66
CA ARG A 434 -19.59 -12.16 9.49
C ARG A 434 -18.18 -12.10 10.11
N SER A 435 -17.82 -13.11 10.89
CA SER A 435 -16.49 -13.18 11.51
C SER A 435 -15.42 -13.49 10.46
N GLY A 436 -14.57 -12.52 10.15
CA GLY A 436 -13.50 -12.69 9.17
C GLY A 436 -13.18 -11.46 8.33
N ASP A 437 -13.20 -10.26 8.91
CA ASP A 437 -12.45 -9.11 8.39
C ASP A 437 -12.25 -8.07 9.50
N LEU A 438 -11.09 -7.41 9.55
CA LEU A 438 -10.76 -6.41 10.59
C LEU A 438 -11.02 -4.99 10.06
N GLY A 439 -12.25 -4.50 10.19
CA GLY A 439 -12.59 -3.13 9.77
C GLY A 439 -13.92 -2.60 10.31
N LEU A 440 -13.88 -1.41 10.93
CA LEU A 440 -15.05 -0.64 11.33
C LEU A 440 -15.58 0.17 10.13
N VAL A 441 -16.57 -0.35 9.40
CA VAL A 441 -17.32 0.42 8.39
C VAL A 441 -18.83 0.18 8.54
N PRO A 442 -19.66 1.21 8.78
CA PRO A 442 -21.12 1.09 8.74
C PRO A 442 -21.64 0.84 7.32
N ARG A 443 -22.73 0.08 7.19
CA ARG A 443 -23.40 -0.14 5.90
C ARG A 443 -23.97 1.19 5.37
N LYS A 444 -23.86 1.41 4.05
CA LYS A 444 -24.73 2.36 3.34
C LYS A 444 -26.03 1.64 2.98
N ASP A 445 -27.16 2.27 3.25
CA ASP A 445 -28.45 1.81 2.74
C ASP A 445 -28.58 2.18 1.26
N GLU A 446 -28.60 1.19 0.38
CA GLU A 446 -28.96 1.38 -1.02
C GLU A 446 -30.48 1.35 -1.16
N THR A 447 -31.07 2.52 -1.35
CA THR A 447 -32.46 2.67 -1.81
C THR A 447 -32.60 2.08 -3.22
N PRO A 448 -33.65 1.28 -3.51
CA PRO A 448 -33.83 0.69 -4.84
C PRO A 448 -34.11 1.75 -5.91
N PRO A 449 -33.58 1.61 -7.14
CA PRO A 449 -33.94 2.47 -8.25
C PRO A 449 -35.37 2.17 -8.74
N PRO A 450 -36.08 3.16 -9.33
CA PRO A 450 -37.44 2.96 -9.81
C PRO A 450 -37.48 2.13 -11.10
N CYS A 451 -38.55 1.34 -11.25
CA CYS A 451 -38.88 0.75 -12.55
C CYS A 451 -39.19 1.85 -13.56
N SER A 452 -38.59 1.75 -14.75
CA SER A 452 -39.04 2.47 -15.94
C SER A 452 -39.46 1.46 -17.01
N ASP A 453 -40.71 1.52 -17.42
CA ASP A 453 -41.20 0.83 -18.61
C ASP A 453 -40.36 1.22 -19.85
N ASN A 454 -40.21 0.29 -20.79
CA ASN A 454 -40.74 0.46 -22.14
C ASN A 454 -40.61 -0.81 -22.98
N ASP A 455 -41.68 -1.14 -23.68
CA ASP A 455 -41.67 -2.07 -24.82
C ASP A 455 -40.72 -1.59 -25.93
N ILE A 456 -40.30 -2.53 -26.79
CA ILE A 456 -40.54 -2.45 -28.24
C ILE A 456 -40.41 -3.86 -28.84
N LYS A 457 -41.41 -4.26 -29.62
CA LYS A 457 -41.44 -5.51 -30.41
C LYS A 457 -40.66 -5.36 -31.71
N PRO A 458 -40.12 -6.45 -32.29
CA PRO A 458 -39.74 -6.46 -33.70
C PRO A 458 -40.97 -6.65 -34.60
N VAL A 459 -41.03 -5.92 -35.70
CA VAL A 459 -41.88 -6.19 -36.87
C VAL A 459 -41.09 -5.81 -38.12
N ASP A 460 -41.07 -6.74 -39.08
CA ASP A 460 -40.60 -6.69 -40.49
C ASP A 460 -39.19 -6.13 -40.80
#